data_AF-A0A8J5BCY9-F1
#
_entry.id   AF-A0A8J5BCY9-F1
#
_cell.length_a   1.000
_cell.length_b   1.000
_cell.length_c   1.000
_cell.angle_alpha   90.00
_cell.angle_beta   90.00
_cell.angle_gamma   90.00
#
_symmetry.space_group_name_H-M   'P 1'
#
loop_
_entity.id
_entity.type
_entity.pdbx_description
1 polymer ?
#
loop_
_entity_poly.entity_id
_entity_poly.type
_entity_poly.pdbx_seq_one_letter_code
_entity_poly.pdbx_strand_id
1 'polypeptide(L)' 'MNTTFSDNTVLRIFTNDSFQSDDVRVAAAVVKSSAEYLRLFTEEAVALAIRQKKETGEMVDSRDLERVKEELKESF' A
#
# COMPACT_ATOMS: atom_id res chain seq x y z
N MET A 1 -15.27 -7.63 -7.44
CA MET A 1 -15.32 -6.28 -6.83
C MET A 1 -13.90 -5.79 -6.70
N ASN A 2 -13.54 -4.63 -7.27
CA ASN A 2 -12.28 -3.95 -6.97
C ASN A 2 -12.46 -3.24 -5.62
N THR A 3 -12.03 -3.87 -4.54
CA THR A 3 -12.10 -3.29 -3.20
C THR A 3 -10.86 -2.44 -2.94
N THR A 4 -11.04 -1.20 -2.49
CA THR A 4 -9.97 -0.29 -2.10
C THR A 4 -10.03 0.00 -0.59
N PHE A 5 -9.03 0.68 -0.04
CA PHE A 5 -9.02 1.09 1.36
C PHE A 5 -10.13 2.12 1.63
N SER A 6 -10.73 2.07 2.83
CA SER A 6 -11.74 3.07 3.22
C SER A 6 -11.10 4.44 3.45
N ASP A 7 -11.79 5.52 3.09
CA ASP A 7 -11.32 6.89 3.32
C ASP A 7 -10.98 7.14 4.80
N ASN A 8 -11.76 6.56 5.73
CA ASN A 8 -11.51 6.65 7.17
C ASN A 8 -10.19 5.97 7.58
N THR A 9 -9.83 4.85 6.95
CA THR A 9 -8.54 4.19 7.19
C THR A 9 -7.39 5.07 6.74
N VAL A 10 -7.49 5.63 5.53
CA VAL A 10 -6.44 6.47 4.94
C VAL A 10 -6.27 7.76 5.74
N LEU A 11 -7.37 8.40 6.15
CA LEU A 11 -7.32 9.59 6.97
C LEU A 11 -6.63 9.32 8.31
N ARG A 12 -6.92 8.18 8.97
CA ARG A 12 -6.24 7.80 10.22
C ARG A 12 -4.74 7.62 10.04
N ILE A 13 -4.30 6.97 8.95
CA ILE A 13 -2.88 6.83 8.63
C ILE A 13 -2.24 8.22 8.48
N PHE A 14 -2.90 9.12 7.77
CA PHE A 14 -2.41 10.48 7.56
C PHE A 14 -2.31 11.29 8.84
N THR A 15 -3.34 11.28 9.68
CA THR A 15 -3.41 12.14 10.87
C THR A 15 -2.62 11.60 12.06
N ASN A 16 -2.49 10.28 12.18
CA ASN A 16 -1.88 9.68 13.38
C ASN A 16 -0.43 9.24 13.14
N ASP A 17 -0.12 8.78 11.93
CA ASP A 17 1.13 8.06 11.67
C ASP A 17 2.08 8.82 10.71
N SER A 18 1.55 9.66 9.82
CA SER A 18 2.34 10.27 8.73
C SER A 18 2.55 11.79 8.82
N PHE A 19 1.55 12.58 9.20
CA PHE A 19 1.70 14.03 9.32
C PHE A 19 1.82 14.43 10.79
N GLN A 20 3.03 14.83 11.22
CA GLN A 20 3.29 15.26 12.60
C GLN A 20 2.86 16.70 12.91
N SER A 21 2.12 17.36 12.01
CA SER A 21 1.67 18.73 12.20
C SER A 21 0.15 18.80 12.19
N ASP A 22 -0.41 19.33 13.28
CA ASP A 22 -1.84 19.56 13.48
C ASP A 22 -2.47 20.50 12.44
N ASP A 23 -1.64 21.20 11.65
CA ASP A 23 -2.07 22.15 10.62
C ASP A 23 -2.31 21.52 9.24
N VAL A 24 -1.99 20.23 9.06
CA VAL A 24 -2.15 19.57 7.75
C VAL A 24 -3.61 19.20 7.50
N ARG A 25 -4.30 20.03 6.71
CA ARG A 25 -5.64 19.74 6.19
C ARG A 25 -5.54 18.98 4.86
N VAL A 26 -6.01 17.74 4.84
CA VAL A 26 -6.05 16.91 3.64
C VAL A 26 -7.41 17.04 2.96
N ALA A 27 -7.44 17.43 1.69
CA ALA A 27 -8.67 17.49 0.92
C ALA A 27 -9.24 16.08 0.70
N ALA A 28 -10.57 15.93 0.70
CA ALA A 28 -11.23 14.63 0.50
C ALA A 28 -10.82 13.92 -0.81
N ALA A 29 -10.59 14.70 -1.88
CA ALA A 29 -10.10 14.15 -3.15
C ALA A 29 -8.69 13.54 -3.02
N VAL A 30 -7.83 14.10 -2.18
CA VAL A 30 -6.49 13.57 -1.90
C VAL A 30 -6.61 12.25 -1.14
N VAL A 31 -7.46 12.18 -0.11
CA VAL A 31 -7.72 10.94 0.64
C VAL A 31 -8.17 9.82 -0.30
N LYS A 32 -9.10 10.12 -1.21
CA LYS A 32 -9.61 9.15 -2.18
C LYS A 32 -8.53 8.67 -3.16
N SER A 33 -7.71 9.57 -3.69
CA SER A 33 -6.59 9.19 -4.55
C SER A 33 -5.56 8.34 -3.80
N SER A 34 -5.28 8.68 -2.54
CA SER A 34 -4.34 7.93 -1.71
C SER A 34 -4.86 6.54 -1.35
N ALA A 35 -6.16 6.35 -1.15
CA ALA A 35 -6.75 5.02 -1.01
C ALA A 35 -6.45 4.14 -2.22
N GLU A 36 -6.56 4.72 -3.42
CA GLU A 36 -6.25 4.03 -4.66
C GLU A 36 -4.76 3.73 -4.81
N TYR A 37 -3.88 4.65 -4.43
CA TYR A 37 -2.44 4.41 -4.44
C TYR A 37 -2.02 3.29 -3.49
N LEU A 38 -2.60 3.25 -2.28
CA LEU A 38 -2.36 2.16 -1.33
C LEU A 38 -2.83 0.82 -1.89
N ARG A 39 -3.98 0.79 -2.60
CA ARG A 39 -4.48 -0.41 -3.28
C ARG A 39 -3.49 -0.89 -4.33
N LEU A 40 -3.09 0.00 -5.24
CA LEU A 40 -2.14 -0.31 -6.31
C LEU A 40 -0.79 -0.78 -5.77
N PHE A 41 -0.27 -0.12 -4.74
CA PHE A 41 0.97 -0.52 -4.07
C PHE A 41 0.86 -1.93 -3.49
N THR A 42 -0.25 -2.23 -2.80
CA THR A 42 -0.46 -3.54 -2.18
C THR A 42 -0.59 -4.64 -3.24
N GLU A 43 -1.30 -4.37 -4.33
CA GLU A 43 -1.44 -5.30 -5.46
C GLU A 43 -0.10 -5.58 -6.13
N GLU A 44 0.69 -4.54 -6.42
CA GLU A 44 2.00 -4.71 -7.06
C GLU A 44 2.99 -5.44 -6.14
N ALA A 45 2.96 -5.14 -4.84
CA ALA A 45 3.81 -5.82 -3.85
C ALA A 45 3.54 -7.33 -3.80
N VAL A 46 2.27 -7.71 -3.76
CA VAL A 46 1.87 -9.12 -3.76
C VAL A 46 2.17 -9.78 -5.12
N ALA A 47 1.89 -9.09 -6.23
CA ALA A 47 2.17 -9.62 -7.57
C ALA A 47 3.67 -9.86 -7.79
N LEU A 48 4.52 -8.92 -7.37
CA LEU A 48 5.97 -9.05 -7.48
C LEU A 48 6.48 -10.19 -6.58
N ALA A 49 5.98 -10.30 -5.34
CA ALA A 49 6.31 -11.42 -4.46
C ALA A 49 5.94 -12.77 -5.07
N ILE A 50 4.76 -12.88 -5.69
CA ILE A 50 4.33 -14.09 -6.42
C ILE A 50 5.27 -14.38 -7.61
N ARG A 51 5.65 -13.37 -8.39
CA ARG A 51 6.56 -13.55 -9.54
C ARG A 51 7.94 -14.04 -9.13
N GLN A 52 8.46 -13.55 -8.00
CA GLN A 52 9.77 -13.97 -7.49
C GLN A 52 9.72 -15.33 -6.78
N LYS A 53 8.56 -15.69 -6.21
CA LYS A 53 8.30 -17.01 -5.64
C LYS A 53 8.14 -18.01 -6.78
N LYS A 54 9.24 -18.69 -7.14
CA LYS A 54 9.31 -19.68 -8.22
C LYS A 54 8.31 -20.85 -8.07
N GLU A 55 7.73 -21.02 -6.90
CA GLU A 55 6.78 -22.09 -6.55
C GLU A 55 5.35 -21.58 -6.66
N THR A 56 4.70 -21.93 -7.77
CA THR A 56 3.31 -21.56 -8.05
C THR A 56 2.35 -22.29 -7.10
N GLY A 57 1.49 -21.55 -6.40
CA GLY A 57 0.41 -22.11 -5.59
C GLY A 57 0.63 -22.06 -4.08
N GLU A 58 1.80 -21.63 -3.62
CA GLU A 58 2.04 -21.36 -2.20
C GLU A 58 1.51 -19.99 -1.77
N MET A 59 1.06 -19.91 -0.51
CA MET A 59 0.67 -18.64 0.12
C MET A 59 1.88 -17.70 0.22
N VAL A 60 1.71 -16.43 -0.17
CA VAL A 60 2.71 -15.37 0.05
C VAL A 60 2.79 -15.08 1.54
N ASP A 61 3.99 -15.15 2.11
CA ASP A 61 4.22 -14.79 3.50
C ASP A 61 5.04 -13.49 3.66
N SER A 62 5.15 -13.00 4.89
CA SER A 62 5.87 -11.74 5.20
C SER A 62 7.32 -11.69 4.70
N ARG A 63 8.01 -12.83 4.61
CA ARG A 63 9.41 -12.90 4.15
C ARG A 63 9.48 -12.69 2.63
N ASP A 64 8.46 -13.12 1.91
CA ASP A 64 8.37 -12.89 0.47
C ASP A 64 8.19 -11.38 0.18
N LEU A 65 7.40 -10.67 0.99
CA LEU A 65 7.25 -9.22 0.90
C LEU A 65 8.53 -8.45 1.25
N GLU A 66 9.28 -8.87 2.27
CA GLU A 66 10.55 -8.21 2.63
C GLU A 66 11.61 -8.36 1.52
N ARG A 67 11.61 -9.45 0.74
CA ARG A 67 12.55 -9.64 -0.38
C ARG A 67 12.32 -8.65 -1.53
N VAL A 68 11.06 -8.28 -1.77
CA VAL A 68 10.67 -7.39 -2.88
C VAL A 68 10.65 -5.91 -2.50
N LYS A 69 10.86 -5.60 -1.22
CA LYS A 69 10.71 -4.26 -0.64
C LYS A 69 11.57 -3.20 -1.31
N GLU A 70 12.84 -3.49 -1.57
CA GLU A 70 13.74 -2.49 -2.18
C GLU A 70 13.36 -2.21 -3.64
N GLU A 71 12.98 -3.23 -4.42
CA GLU A 71 12.48 -3.06 -5.79
C GLU A 71 11.15 -2.27 -5.83
N LEU A 72 10.27 -2.51 -4.86
CA LEU A 72 9.01 -1.76 -4.73
C LEU A 72 9.25 -0.28 -4.40
N LYS A 73 10.25 0.03 -3.56
CA LYS A 73 10.60 1.42 -3.22
C LYS A 73 11.17 2.19 -4.41
N GLU A 74 11.88 1.53 -5.32
CA GLU A 74 12.38 2.19 -6.53
C GLU A 74 11.26 2.48 -7.54
N SER A 75 10.16 1.73 -7.46
CA SER A 75 9.03 1.78 -8.38
C SER A 75 7.93 2.77 -7.97
N PHE A 76 7.97 3.30 -6.75
CA PHE A 76 6.96 4.19 -6.15
C PHE A 76 7.57 5.49 -5.65
#